data_AF-A0A2I0UQS0-F1
#
_entry.id   AF-A0A2I0UQS0-F1
#
_cell.length_a   1.000
_cell.length_b   1.000
_cell.length_c   1.000
_cell.angle_alpha   90.00
_cell.angle_beta   90.00
_cell.angle_gamma   90.00
#
_symmetry.space_group_name_H-M   'P 1'
#
loop_
_entity.id
_entity.type
_entity.pdbx_description
1 polymer ?
#
loop_
_entity_poly.entity_id
_entity_poly.type
_entity_poly.pdbx_seq_one_letter_code
_entity_poly.pdbx_strand_id
1 'polypeptide(L)'
;MESLYSALEGEISAFVGHVQQCRQGFDLRSLYQVLLLVLPQSPSGQVESWQHLQKLAQHWPGSASPDVASYVGWMASYLQHLSVLKERFDSRVVVPLCEYLYMHEELAAHPTWQSSPASIPHLAAQLFAHRRNWGLLLQGGSLSERVFSPQSLRDLHGFAGVEPFVKVLRLVPDVFHQSLAMAELAQRWVHLHRSRYSLSLPPSPSPSPSPSPPQQPPAWGRAGLAPSTVQPPPHSRTPQQPGSPLDLPDLLVPPRSLGAGSSPRVLRARLQESQEELLALLQRGERAAALRAQVHHVARRIQVLRLQQQGEGTELAQPRQSPRRGSCRHRAALAEELQKNLELEEYHHSILEADWLLELEVRPILIRRIDAVQQRCQDLERMLRGQALPAPLRAQLRSRTATTPAPRQAQPSAGPTAVTSQPQEQPVTLTTGGRTTA
;
A
#
# COMPACT_ATOMS: atom_id res chain seq x y z
N MET A 1 -8.72 -10.00 28.67
CA MET A 1 -7.56 -9.13 28.40
C MET A 1 -6.50 -9.84 27.56
N GLU A 2 -5.96 -10.99 27.97
CA GLU A 2 -4.93 -11.69 27.18
C GLU A 2 -5.35 -12.03 25.73
N SER A 3 -6.60 -12.46 25.51
CA SER A 3 -7.13 -12.68 24.16
C SER A 3 -7.14 -11.42 23.29
N LEU A 4 -7.45 -10.27 23.89
CA LEU A 4 -7.46 -8.97 23.20
C LEU A 4 -6.03 -8.55 22.81
N TYR A 5 -5.06 -8.70 23.72
CA TYR A 5 -3.65 -8.38 23.41
C TYR A 5 -3.13 -9.23 22.25
N SER A 6 -3.34 -10.54 22.29
CA SER A 6 -2.92 -11.45 21.22
C SER A 6 -3.61 -11.12 19.89
N ALA A 7 -4.90 -10.74 19.92
CA ALA A 7 -5.61 -10.31 18.72
C ALA A 7 -5.02 -9.02 18.13
N LEU A 8 -4.75 -8.01 18.95
CA LEU A 8 -4.13 -6.75 18.52
C LEU A 8 -2.71 -6.95 18.00
N GLU A 9 -1.89 -7.74 18.68
CA GLU A 9 -0.53 -8.08 18.23
C GLU A 9 -0.55 -8.80 16.86
N GLY A 10 -1.54 -9.68 16.65
CA GLY A 10 -1.79 -10.34 15.37
C GLY A 10 -2.15 -9.36 14.25
N GLU A 11 -3.12 -8.46 14.48
CA GLU A 11 -3.54 -7.43 13.51
C GLU A 11 -2.39 -6.46 13.18
N ILE A 12 -1.63 -6.01 14.18
CA ILE A 12 -0.45 -5.14 13.98
C ILE A 12 0.61 -5.87 13.13
N SER A 13 0.90 -7.13 13.43
CA SER A 13 1.90 -7.92 12.69
C SER A 13 1.47 -8.16 11.24
N ALA A 14 0.20 -8.49 11.01
CA ALA A 14 -0.36 -8.65 9.68
C ALA A 14 -0.30 -7.35 8.88
N PHE A 15 -0.63 -6.22 9.51
CA PHE A 15 -0.51 -4.89 8.91
C PHE A 15 0.94 -4.54 8.53
N VAL A 16 1.91 -4.78 9.43
CA VAL A 16 3.33 -4.54 9.14
C VAL A 16 3.78 -5.39 7.95
N GLY A 17 3.41 -6.68 7.92
CA GLY A 17 3.68 -7.56 6.79
C GLY A 17 3.15 -7.00 5.47
N HIS A 18 1.90 -6.55 5.46
CA HIS A 18 1.26 -5.95 4.28
C HIS A 18 1.99 -4.67 3.85
N VAL A 19 2.25 -3.72 4.77
CA VAL A 19 2.98 -2.47 4.45
C VAL A 19 4.36 -2.76 3.84
N GLN A 20 5.08 -3.75 4.37
CA GLN A 20 6.38 -4.14 3.82
C GLN A 20 6.27 -4.73 2.41
N GLN A 21 5.25 -5.54 2.14
CA GLN A 21 4.98 -6.05 0.80
C GLN A 21 4.66 -4.92 -0.18
N CYS A 22 3.80 -3.97 0.20
CA CYS A 22 3.53 -2.76 -0.58
C CYS A 22 4.82 -1.99 -0.90
N ARG A 23 5.66 -1.77 0.13
CA ARG A 23 6.94 -1.06 0.01
C ARG A 23 7.92 -1.75 -0.94
N GLN A 24 8.03 -3.08 -0.87
CA GLN A 24 8.90 -3.86 -1.75
C GLN A 24 8.43 -3.82 -3.21
N GLY A 25 7.11 -3.80 -3.41
CA GLY A 25 6.51 -3.61 -4.72
C GLY A 25 6.85 -2.26 -5.31
N PHE A 26 6.64 -1.17 -4.57
CA PHE A 26 6.81 0.19 -5.07
C PHE A 26 8.22 0.47 -5.63
N ASP A 27 8.31 0.98 -6.87
CA ASP A 27 9.57 1.41 -7.49
C ASP A 27 9.65 2.93 -7.59
N LEU A 28 10.46 3.49 -6.68
CA LEU A 28 10.72 4.92 -6.62
C LEU A 28 11.44 5.44 -7.87
N ARG A 29 12.23 4.60 -8.55
CA ARG A 29 12.98 5.00 -9.74
C ARG A 29 12.07 5.17 -10.95
N SER A 30 11.05 4.31 -11.09
CA SER A 30 10.02 4.48 -12.11
C SER A 30 9.25 5.79 -11.90
N LEU A 31 8.89 6.12 -10.66
CA LEU A 31 8.24 7.41 -10.35
C LEU A 31 9.13 8.59 -10.73
N TYR A 32 10.42 8.54 -10.36
CA TYR A 32 11.39 9.57 -10.71
C TYR A 32 11.50 9.77 -12.23
N GLN A 33 11.56 8.69 -13.01
CA GLN A 33 11.59 8.77 -14.48
C GLN A 33 10.32 9.41 -15.04
N VAL A 34 9.15 9.04 -14.54
CA VAL A 34 7.87 9.65 -14.93
C VAL A 34 7.86 11.14 -14.58
N LEU A 35 8.35 11.52 -13.41
CA LEU A 35 8.44 12.92 -12.99
C LEU A 35 9.38 13.74 -13.88
N LEU A 36 10.54 13.19 -14.26
CA LEU A 36 11.45 13.84 -15.21
C LEU A 36 10.82 14.04 -16.58
N LEU A 37 10.04 13.05 -17.04
CA LEU A 37 9.31 13.19 -18.29
C LEU A 37 8.25 14.26 -18.18
N VAL A 38 7.53 14.35 -17.05
CA VAL A 38 6.39 15.25 -16.90
C VAL A 38 6.78 16.71 -16.62
N LEU A 39 7.89 16.93 -15.92
CA LEU A 39 8.31 18.23 -15.42
C LEU A 39 8.35 19.35 -16.48
N PRO A 40 8.85 19.15 -17.71
CA PRO A 40 8.91 20.20 -18.73
C PRO A 40 7.55 20.77 -19.14
N GLN A 41 6.44 20.08 -18.85
CA GLN A 41 5.09 20.56 -19.14
C GLN A 41 4.45 21.29 -17.96
N SER A 42 5.11 21.33 -16.80
CA SER A 42 4.63 22.15 -15.70
C SER A 42 4.90 23.63 -16.01
N PRO A 43 3.87 24.50 -16.08
CA PRO A 43 4.07 25.92 -16.33
C PRO A 43 4.87 26.59 -15.21
N SER A 44 4.78 26.06 -13.99
CA SER A 44 5.54 26.53 -12.83
C SER A 44 6.95 25.97 -12.75
N GLY A 45 7.29 24.98 -13.60
CA GLY A 45 8.51 24.20 -13.44
C GLY A 45 8.58 23.41 -12.13
N GLN A 46 7.46 23.21 -11.43
CA GLN A 46 7.37 22.45 -10.18
C GLN A 46 6.13 21.53 -10.16
N VAL A 47 6.16 20.50 -9.32
CA VAL A 47 5.05 19.56 -9.10
C VAL A 47 4.81 19.43 -7.60
N GLU A 48 3.89 20.26 -7.09
CA GLU A 48 3.60 20.41 -5.66
C GLU A 48 2.67 19.37 -5.05
N SER A 49 1.91 18.64 -5.88
CA SER A 49 0.96 17.63 -5.41
C SER A 49 0.77 16.49 -6.40
N TRP A 50 0.28 15.37 -5.89
CA TRP A 50 -0.10 14.23 -6.72
C TRP A 50 -1.23 14.59 -7.71
N GLN A 51 -2.23 15.37 -7.28
CA GLN A 51 -3.28 15.84 -8.17
C GLN A 51 -2.75 16.74 -9.29
N HIS A 52 -1.72 17.55 -9.01
CA HIS A 52 -1.06 18.35 -10.03
C HIS A 52 -0.39 17.44 -11.07
N LEU A 53 0.35 16.42 -10.64
CA LEU A 53 0.91 15.41 -11.55
C LEU A 53 -0.17 14.72 -12.40
N GLN A 54 -1.29 14.34 -11.80
CA GLN A 54 -2.40 13.72 -12.52
C GLN A 54 -2.99 14.65 -13.59
N LYS A 55 -3.17 15.94 -13.29
CA LYS A 55 -3.62 16.94 -14.27
C LYS A 55 -2.59 17.11 -15.39
N LEU A 56 -1.30 17.20 -15.08
CA LEU A 56 -0.25 17.31 -16.10
C LEU A 56 -0.22 16.10 -17.04
N ALA A 57 -0.38 14.89 -16.50
CA ALA A 57 -0.44 13.67 -17.29
C ALA A 57 -1.69 13.58 -18.19
N GLN A 58 -2.82 14.15 -17.75
CA GLN A 58 -4.06 14.18 -18.55
C GLN A 58 -4.01 15.17 -19.72
N HIS A 59 -3.33 16.30 -19.54
CA HIS A 59 -3.27 17.38 -20.55
C HIS A 59 -2.04 17.27 -21.46
N TRP A 60 -1.32 16.14 -21.39
CA TRP A 60 -0.09 15.93 -22.15
C TRP A 60 -0.35 16.00 -23.66
N PRO A 61 0.16 17.01 -24.38
CA PRO A 61 -0.08 17.15 -25.81
C PRO A 61 0.87 16.27 -26.61
N GLY A 62 0.32 15.45 -27.50
CA GLY A 62 1.06 14.53 -28.36
C GLY A 62 0.77 13.08 -28.00
N SER A 63 0.84 12.18 -28.99
CA SER A 63 0.69 10.74 -28.83
C SER A 63 1.60 10.27 -27.70
N ALA A 64 1.05 10.20 -26.48
CA ALA A 64 1.81 9.95 -25.28
C ALA A 64 2.57 8.63 -25.46
N SER A 65 3.72 8.50 -24.80
CA SER A 65 4.09 7.16 -24.35
C SER A 65 2.90 6.72 -23.47
N PRO A 66 2.10 5.73 -23.90
CA PRO A 66 0.91 5.28 -23.16
C PRO A 66 1.28 4.87 -21.71
N ASP A 67 2.57 4.65 -21.46
CA ASP A 67 3.15 4.27 -20.18
C ASP A 67 3.05 5.37 -19.12
N VAL A 68 3.18 6.67 -19.47
CA VAL A 68 3.12 7.76 -18.47
C VAL A 68 1.72 7.91 -17.88
N ALA A 69 0.70 8.03 -18.73
CA ALA A 69 -0.68 8.15 -18.28
C ALA A 69 -1.15 6.87 -17.55
N SER A 70 -0.73 5.70 -18.03
CA SER A 70 -1.01 4.41 -17.39
C SER A 70 -0.36 4.32 -16.01
N TYR A 71 0.91 4.69 -15.88
CA TYR A 71 1.63 4.71 -14.61
C TYR A 71 0.99 5.69 -13.63
N VAL A 72 0.63 6.89 -14.10
CA VAL A 72 -0.03 7.89 -13.26
C VAL A 72 -1.41 7.38 -12.79
N GLY A 73 -2.19 6.76 -13.68
CA GLY A 73 -3.46 6.13 -13.32
C GLY A 73 -3.30 4.97 -12.31
N TRP A 74 -2.24 4.17 -12.46
CA TRP A 74 -1.88 3.14 -11.49
C TRP A 74 -1.54 3.75 -10.13
N MET A 75 -0.67 4.75 -10.10
CA MET A 75 -0.21 5.39 -8.86
C MET A 75 -1.37 6.06 -8.10
N ALA A 76 -2.34 6.65 -8.80
CA ALA A 76 -3.58 7.13 -8.16
C ALA A 76 -4.35 5.99 -7.48
N SER A 77 -4.41 4.83 -8.14
CA SER A 77 -5.09 3.64 -7.59
C SER A 77 -4.31 3.07 -6.40
N TYR A 78 -2.97 3.12 -6.46
CA TYR A 78 -2.08 2.70 -5.40
C TYR A 78 -2.22 3.57 -4.15
N LEU A 79 -2.24 4.89 -4.30
CA LEU A 79 -2.49 5.82 -3.19
C LEU A 79 -3.88 5.60 -2.57
N GLN A 80 -4.90 5.32 -3.39
CA GLN A 80 -6.22 4.96 -2.88
C GLN A 80 -6.19 3.67 -2.05
N HIS A 81 -5.47 2.65 -2.51
CA HIS A 81 -5.27 1.42 -1.72
C HIS A 81 -4.57 1.71 -0.38
N LEU A 82 -3.56 2.57 -0.36
CA LEU A 82 -2.90 3.00 0.90
C LEU A 82 -3.85 3.76 1.84
N SER A 83 -4.84 4.48 1.31
CA SER A 83 -5.92 5.08 2.12
C SER A 83 -6.83 4.03 2.75
N VAL A 84 -7.25 3.02 1.99
CA VAL A 84 -8.04 1.90 2.52
C VAL A 84 -7.25 1.13 3.58
N LEU A 85 -5.95 0.93 3.35
CA LEU A 85 -5.06 0.29 4.32
C LEU A 85 -4.98 1.09 5.63
N LYS A 86 -4.96 2.42 5.56
CA LYS A 86 -5.03 3.30 6.73
C LYS A 86 -6.36 3.14 7.47
N GLU A 87 -7.49 3.15 6.78
CA GLU A 87 -8.82 2.98 7.38
C GLU A 87 -8.96 1.62 8.07
N ARG A 88 -8.38 0.57 7.48
CA ARG A 88 -8.33 -0.76 8.09
C ARG A 88 -7.48 -0.76 9.36
N PHE A 89 -6.32 -0.11 9.37
CA PHE A 89 -5.51 0.03 10.59
C PHE A 89 -6.25 0.83 11.67
N ASP A 90 -6.90 1.94 11.29
CA ASP A 90 -7.69 2.75 12.20
C ASP A 90 -8.81 1.92 12.87
N SER A 91 -9.57 1.16 12.08
CA SER A 91 -10.69 0.35 12.59
C SER A 91 -10.27 -0.90 13.38
N ARG A 92 -9.21 -1.59 12.97
CA ARG A 92 -8.78 -2.87 13.57
C ARG A 92 -7.82 -2.71 14.74
N VAL A 93 -7.08 -1.59 14.80
CA VAL A 93 -6.03 -1.37 15.80
C VAL A 93 -6.32 -0.11 16.61
N VAL A 94 -6.41 1.05 15.97
CA VAL A 94 -6.48 2.33 16.70
C VAL A 94 -7.75 2.46 17.53
N VAL A 95 -8.92 2.15 16.96
CA VAL A 95 -10.20 2.22 17.66
C VAL A 95 -10.19 1.28 18.89
N PRO A 96 -9.86 -0.03 18.76
CA PRO A 96 -9.73 -0.90 19.94
C PRO A 96 -8.71 -0.43 20.99
N LEU A 97 -7.56 0.12 20.59
CA LEU A 97 -6.61 0.68 21.56
C LEU A 97 -7.25 1.80 22.39
N CYS A 98 -8.03 2.66 21.75
CA CYS A 98 -8.72 3.76 22.42
C CYS A 98 -9.87 3.25 23.30
N GLU A 99 -10.72 2.38 22.78
CA GLU A 99 -11.89 1.87 23.49
C GLU A 99 -11.51 1.01 24.71
N TYR A 100 -10.54 0.10 24.55
CA TYR A 100 -10.25 -0.93 25.55
C TYR A 100 -9.00 -0.67 26.39
N LEU A 101 -8.05 0.16 25.93
CA LEU A 101 -6.79 0.37 26.67
C LEU A 101 -6.64 1.81 27.18
N TYR A 102 -7.18 2.81 26.49
CA TYR A 102 -7.09 4.21 26.92
C TYR A 102 -8.07 4.51 28.07
N MET A 103 -9.33 4.10 27.92
CA MET A 103 -10.40 4.37 28.91
C MET A 103 -10.15 3.73 30.28
N HIS A 104 -9.38 2.64 30.34
CA HIS A 104 -9.11 1.92 31.60
C HIS A 104 -7.95 2.50 32.42
N GLU A 105 -7.13 3.39 31.84
CA GLU A 105 -5.98 3.96 32.53
C GLU A 105 -6.37 5.17 33.40
N GLU A 106 -7.35 5.98 32.97
CA GLU A 106 -7.85 7.14 33.75
C GLU A 106 -8.45 6.73 35.11
N LEU A 107 -9.01 5.53 35.20
CA LEU A 107 -9.62 5.02 36.43
C LEU A 107 -8.59 4.49 37.45
N ALA A 108 -7.36 4.20 37.02
CA ALA A 108 -6.31 3.59 37.85
C ALA A 108 -5.22 4.58 38.29
N ALA A 109 -5.26 5.83 37.83
CA ALA A 109 -4.21 6.81 38.05
C ALA A 109 -4.19 7.35 39.50
N HIS A 110 -3.35 6.77 40.36
CA HIS A 110 -2.92 7.42 41.59
C HIS A 110 -1.95 8.58 41.27
N PRO A 111 -2.08 9.75 41.92
CA PRO A 111 -1.45 11.02 41.50
C PRO A 111 0.07 11.13 41.69
N THR A 112 0.78 10.04 41.99
CA THR A 112 2.22 10.06 42.33
C THR A 112 3.17 9.63 41.21
N TRP A 113 2.67 9.22 40.03
CA TRP A 113 3.55 8.72 38.97
C TRP A 113 4.07 9.87 38.09
N GLN A 114 5.32 10.26 38.36
CA GLN A 114 6.11 11.15 37.51
C GLN A 114 6.17 10.63 36.06
N SER A 115 6.02 11.57 35.13
CA SER A 115 5.82 11.40 33.70
C SER A 115 6.99 10.69 33.02
N SER A 116 7.00 9.37 33.05
CA SER A 116 7.92 8.59 32.21
C SER A 116 7.60 8.88 30.73
N PRO A 117 8.61 9.12 29.88
CA PRO A 117 8.43 9.31 28.44
C PRO A 117 7.85 8.07 27.72
N ALA A 118 7.70 6.95 28.43
CA ALA A 118 6.96 5.77 28.00
C ALA A 118 5.60 5.66 28.70
N SER A 119 4.85 6.75 28.81
CA SER A 119 3.46 6.71 29.30
C SER A 119 2.49 6.43 28.15
N ILE A 120 1.36 5.78 28.45
CA ILE A 120 0.31 5.51 27.47
C ILE A 120 -0.23 6.82 26.84
N PRO A 121 -0.50 7.91 27.60
CA PRO A 121 -0.95 9.16 27.00
C PRO A 121 0.08 9.77 26.03
N HIS A 122 1.37 9.62 26.32
CA HIS A 122 2.43 10.07 25.43
C HIS A 122 2.48 9.25 24.14
N LEU A 123 2.40 7.91 24.24
CA LEU A 123 2.32 7.03 23.07
C LEU A 123 1.08 7.32 22.23
N ALA A 124 -0.06 7.58 22.87
CA ALA A 124 -1.30 7.96 22.20
C ALA A 124 -1.12 9.26 21.41
N ALA A 125 -0.55 10.30 22.04
CA ALA A 125 -0.30 11.59 21.40
C ALA A 125 0.60 11.44 20.15
N GLN A 126 1.67 10.65 20.25
CA GLN A 126 2.54 10.36 19.10
C GLN A 126 1.77 9.60 18.00
N LEU A 127 1.03 8.55 18.37
CA LEU A 127 0.27 7.74 17.42
C LEU A 127 -0.74 8.60 16.65
N PHE A 128 -1.47 9.48 17.33
CA PHE A 128 -2.41 10.39 16.68
C PHE A 128 -1.73 11.45 15.80
N ALA A 129 -0.55 11.93 16.18
CA ALA A 129 0.23 12.83 15.33
C ALA A 129 0.63 12.14 14.02
N HIS A 130 1.17 10.92 14.09
CA HIS A 130 1.49 10.11 12.92
C HIS A 130 0.24 9.78 12.08
N ARG A 131 -0.88 9.44 12.73
CA ARG A 131 -2.16 9.17 12.07
C ARG A 131 -2.67 10.36 11.26
N ARG A 132 -2.59 11.56 11.85
CA ARG A 132 -2.96 12.81 11.17
C ARG A 132 -2.04 13.08 9.99
N ASN A 133 -0.73 12.97 10.18
CA ASN A 133 0.24 13.19 9.11
C ASN A 133 0.04 12.22 7.95
N TRP A 134 -0.19 10.93 8.24
CA TRP A 134 -0.52 9.93 7.23
C TRP A 134 -1.80 10.28 6.46
N GLY A 135 -2.87 10.68 7.16
CA GLY A 135 -4.10 11.14 6.50
C GLY A 135 -3.89 12.35 5.59
N LEU A 136 -3.08 13.32 6.03
CA LEU A 136 -2.78 14.53 5.25
C LEU A 136 -1.98 14.23 3.97
N LEU A 137 -1.07 13.26 4.01
CA LEU A 137 -0.32 12.81 2.83
C LEU A 137 -1.27 12.22 1.76
N LEU A 138 -2.32 11.52 2.19
CA LEU A 138 -3.23 10.82 1.30
C LEU A 138 -4.42 11.68 0.79
N GLN A 139 -4.60 12.89 1.31
CA GLN A 139 -5.73 13.76 0.97
C GLN A 139 -5.66 14.33 -0.47
N GLY A 140 -4.53 14.14 -1.18
CA GLY A 140 -4.35 14.54 -2.58
C GLY A 140 -4.13 16.04 -2.83
N GLY A 141 -4.30 16.88 -1.81
CA GLY A 141 -4.08 18.33 -1.88
C GLY A 141 -2.60 18.75 -1.98
N SER A 142 -2.33 20.03 -1.75
CA SER A 142 -0.95 20.55 -1.69
C SER A 142 -0.18 19.87 -0.55
N LEU A 143 0.98 19.31 -0.88
CA LEU A 143 1.79 18.58 0.09
C LEU A 143 2.56 19.56 0.97
N SER A 144 2.26 19.55 2.27
CA SER A 144 2.97 20.38 3.24
C SER A 144 4.30 19.75 3.62
N GLU A 145 5.36 20.55 3.66
CA GLU A 145 6.68 20.03 4.05
C GLU A 145 6.73 19.53 5.50
N ARG A 146 5.82 20.02 6.34
CA ARG A 146 5.74 19.71 7.77
C ARG A 146 5.26 18.30 8.08
N VAL A 147 4.56 17.65 7.14
CA VAL A 147 4.03 16.28 7.35
C VAL A 147 5.02 15.19 6.94
N PHE A 148 6.08 15.54 6.21
CA PHE A 148 7.07 14.58 5.76
C PHE A 148 8.09 14.27 6.86
N SER A 149 8.45 12.99 6.96
CA SER A 149 9.51 12.52 7.85
C SER A 149 10.89 12.89 7.28
N PRO A 150 11.91 13.09 8.13
CA PRO A 150 13.29 13.21 7.68
C PRO A 150 13.82 11.96 6.98
N GLN A 151 13.23 10.79 7.25
CA GLN A 151 13.65 9.50 6.71
C GLN A 151 13.40 9.41 5.20
N SER A 152 12.29 9.94 4.70
CA SER A 152 12.00 9.91 3.27
C SER A 152 13.01 10.68 2.41
N LEU A 153 13.66 11.72 2.97
CA LEU A 153 14.75 12.40 2.28
C LEU A 153 15.96 11.48 2.07
N ARG A 154 16.21 10.57 3.01
CA ARG A 154 17.30 9.60 2.90
C ARG A 154 17.01 8.58 1.80
N ASP A 155 15.74 8.22 1.58
CA ASP A 155 15.35 7.34 0.48
C ASP A 155 15.57 7.99 -0.89
N LEU A 156 15.67 9.33 -0.95
CA LEU A 156 15.99 10.05 -2.18
C LEU A 156 17.50 10.16 -2.45
N HIS A 157 18.34 9.56 -1.60
CA HIS A 157 19.77 9.60 -1.82
C HIS A 157 20.15 8.91 -3.14
N GLY A 158 20.80 9.64 -4.05
CA GLY A 158 21.20 9.15 -5.38
C GLY A 158 20.30 9.62 -6.53
N PHE A 159 19.21 10.35 -6.26
CA PHE A 159 18.44 11.04 -7.27
C PHE A 159 18.94 12.49 -7.41
N ALA A 160 19.19 12.94 -8.63
CA ALA A 160 19.68 14.29 -8.91
C ALA A 160 18.54 15.21 -9.37
N GLY A 161 18.64 16.51 -9.09
CA GLY A 161 17.67 17.50 -9.59
C GLY A 161 16.22 17.25 -9.13
N VAL A 162 16.03 16.72 -7.92
CA VAL A 162 14.69 16.37 -7.39
C VAL A 162 13.91 17.56 -6.87
N GLU A 163 14.54 18.71 -6.62
CA GLU A 163 13.92 19.91 -6.03
C GLU A 163 12.54 20.26 -6.62
N PRO A 164 12.34 20.23 -7.96
CA PRO A 164 11.06 20.61 -8.55
C PRO A 164 9.88 19.72 -8.19
N PHE A 165 10.11 18.48 -7.76
CA PHE A 165 9.06 17.49 -7.50
C PHE A 165 9.34 16.64 -6.25
N VAL A 166 10.22 17.13 -5.38
CA VAL A 166 10.71 16.40 -4.20
C VAL A 166 9.56 15.94 -3.31
N LYS A 167 8.49 16.75 -3.20
CA LYS A 167 7.30 16.44 -2.40
C LYS A 167 6.55 15.22 -2.95
N VAL A 168 6.36 15.14 -4.26
CA VAL A 168 5.69 14.00 -4.90
C VAL A 168 6.55 12.74 -4.83
N LEU A 169 7.87 12.90 -4.99
CA LEU A 169 8.81 11.78 -4.88
C LEU A 169 8.89 11.22 -3.45
N ARG A 170 8.76 12.07 -2.43
CA ARG A 170 8.73 11.67 -1.00
C ARG A 170 7.39 11.07 -0.55
N LEU A 171 6.31 11.32 -1.27
CA LEU A 171 4.95 10.99 -0.85
C LEU A 171 4.79 9.53 -0.41
N VAL A 172 5.08 8.58 -1.30
CA VAL A 172 4.90 7.15 -1.02
C VAL A 172 5.89 6.63 0.03
N PRO A 173 7.20 6.94 -0.04
CA PRO A 173 8.13 6.62 1.04
C PRO A 173 7.66 7.11 2.42
N ASP A 174 7.17 8.35 2.51
CA ASP A 174 6.65 8.89 3.76
C ASP A 174 5.40 8.17 4.26
N VAL A 175 4.47 7.81 3.37
CA VAL A 175 3.33 7.00 3.75
C VAL A 175 3.77 5.70 4.42
N PHE A 176 4.83 5.03 3.91
CA PHE A 176 5.38 3.84 4.55
C PHE A 176 6.07 4.12 5.89
N HIS A 177 6.83 5.21 6.01
CA HIS A 177 7.45 5.57 7.29
C HIS A 177 6.40 5.89 8.36
N GLN A 178 5.36 6.64 8.01
CA GLN A 178 4.28 6.97 8.93
C GLN A 178 3.48 5.73 9.35
N SER A 179 3.17 4.83 8.42
CA SER A 179 2.43 3.60 8.71
C SER A 179 3.22 2.65 9.62
N LEU A 180 4.51 2.44 9.35
CA LEU A 180 5.38 1.61 10.19
C LEU A 180 5.60 2.23 11.58
N ALA A 181 5.78 3.55 11.67
CA ALA A 181 5.89 4.24 12.95
C ALA A 181 4.61 4.09 13.80
N MET A 182 3.43 4.18 13.17
CA MET A 182 2.16 3.92 13.86
C MET A 182 2.04 2.50 14.38
N ALA A 183 2.43 1.50 13.58
CA ALA A 183 2.42 0.11 14.01
C ALA A 183 3.36 -0.14 15.19
N GLU A 184 4.55 0.45 15.17
CA GLU A 184 5.50 0.37 16.28
C GLU A 184 4.94 1.01 17.57
N LEU A 185 4.33 2.20 17.46
CA LEU A 185 3.69 2.86 18.60
C LEU A 185 2.52 2.06 19.17
N ALA A 186 1.68 1.50 18.30
CA ALA A 186 0.59 0.61 18.70
C ALA A 186 1.13 -0.62 19.44
N GLN A 187 2.20 -1.25 18.94
CA GLN A 187 2.82 -2.41 19.60
C GLN A 187 3.40 -2.06 20.97
N ARG A 188 4.10 -0.93 21.08
CA ARG A 188 4.62 -0.41 22.36
C ARG A 188 3.50 -0.13 23.35
N TRP A 189 2.37 0.42 22.89
CA TRP A 189 1.20 0.65 23.73
C TRP A 189 0.65 -0.66 24.28
N VAL A 190 0.37 -1.65 23.42
CA VAL A 190 -0.13 -2.97 23.84
C VAL A 190 0.82 -3.61 24.87
N HIS A 191 2.12 -3.60 24.59
CA HIS A 191 3.13 -4.17 25.49
C HIS A 191 3.17 -3.46 26.85
N LEU A 192 3.17 -2.13 26.85
CA LEU A 192 3.18 -1.34 28.08
C LEU A 192 1.92 -1.59 28.91
N HIS A 193 0.74 -1.57 28.28
CA HIS A 193 -0.51 -1.84 28.96
C HIS A 193 -0.51 -3.26 29.54
N ARG A 194 -0.14 -4.27 28.75
CA ARG A 194 -0.02 -5.66 29.22
C ARG A 194 0.90 -5.76 30.45
N SER A 195 2.10 -5.17 30.39
CA SER A 195 3.06 -5.23 31.50
C SER A 195 2.51 -4.67 32.82
N ARG A 196 1.70 -3.61 32.77
CA ARG A 196 1.12 -3.00 33.99
C ARG A 196 0.02 -3.86 34.59
N TYR A 197 -0.85 -4.43 33.77
CA TYR A 197 -1.99 -5.22 34.25
C TYR A 197 -1.63 -6.67 34.56
N SER A 198 -0.60 -7.24 33.92
CA SER A 198 -0.07 -8.57 34.28
C SER A 198 0.59 -8.58 35.67
N LEU A 199 1.19 -7.46 36.11
CA LEU A 199 1.76 -7.32 37.46
C LEU A 199 0.71 -7.04 38.55
N SER A 200 -0.50 -6.64 38.15
CA SER A 200 -1.57 -6.22 39.06
C SER A 200 -2.55 -7.34 39.42
N LEU A 201 -2.39 -8.55 38.87
CA LEU A 201 -3.19 -9.68 39.33
C LEU A 201 -2.75 -10.03 40.76
N PRO A 202 -3.67 -9.99 41.76
CA PRO A 202 -3.34 -10.45 43.10
C PRO A 202 -2.81 -11.88 43.01
N PRO A 203 -1.76 -12.23 43.78
CA PRO A 203 -1.26 -13.59 43.80
C PRO A 203 -2.44 -14.50 44.07
N SER A 204 -2.70 -15.41 43.12
CA SER A 204 -3.77 -16.40 43.25
C SER A 204 -3.65 -16.98 44.65
N PRO A 205 -4.71 -16.93 45.49
CA PRO A 205 -4.62 -17.37 46.87
C PRO A 205 -4.04 -18.77 46.84
N SER A 206 -2.87 -18.94 47.46
CA SER A 206 -2.18 -20.22 47.50
C SER A 206 -3.20 -21.28 47.90
N PRO A 207 -3.25 -22.45 47.24
CA PRO A 207 -4.20 -23.49 47.61
C PRO A 207 -3.98 -23.78 49.08
N SER A 208 -4.91 -23.31 49.91
CA SER A 208 -4.93 -23.65 51.32
C SER A 208 -4.98 -25.18 51.37
N PRO A 209 -4.18 -25.83 52.22
CA PRO A 209 -4.19 -27.28 52.32
C PRO A 209 -5.60 -27.70 52.75
N SER A 210 -6.39 -28.22 51.81
CA SER A 210 -7.71 -28.74 52.12
C SER A 210 -7.56 -29.89 53.13
N PRO A 211 -8.36 -29.89 54.20
CA PRO A 211 -8.42 -31.00 55.13
C PRO A 211 -8.97 -32.24 54.40
N SER A 212 -8.43 -33.40 54.78
CA SER A 212 -8.75 -34.72 54.22
C SER A 212 -10.26 -34.98 54.13
N PRO A 213 -10.76 -35.65 53.07
CA PRO A 213 -12.17 -36.00 52.98
C PRO A 213 -12.50 -37.14 53.94
N PRO A 214 -13.66 -37.11 54.63
CA PRO A 214 -14.13 -38.27 55.38
C PRO A 214 -14.54 -39.38 54.40
N GLN A 215 -14.07 -40.60 54.68
CA GLN A 215 -14.47 -41.83 54.01
C GLN A 215 -15.99 -41.98 54.02
N GLN A 216 -16.59 -42.15 52.84
CA GLN A 216 -17.97 -42.63 52.71
C GLN A 216 -17.99 -44.11 52.27
N PRO A 217 -18.94 -44.92 52.79
CA PRO A 217 -19.06 -46.35 52.52
C PRO A 217 -19.79 -46.63 51.18
N PRO A 218 -19.80 -47.89 50.72
CA PRO A 218 -20.09 -48.23 49.33
C PRO A 218 -21.57 -48.48 49.04
N ALA A 219 -21.87 -48.37 47.75
CA ALA A 219 -22.99 -48.98 47.03
C ALA A 219 -24.34 -48.24 47.05
N TRP A 220 -24.79 -47.83 45.86
CA TRP A 220 -25.86 -48.53 45.15
C TRP A 220 -25.89 -48.11 43.68
N GLY A 221 -25.94 -49.12 42.81
CA GLY A 221 -26.01 -48.93 41.38
C GLY A 221 -27.33 -48.32 40.93
N ARG A 222 -27.28 -47.53 39.86
CA ARG A 222 -28.43 -47.39 38.97
C ARG A 222 -27.95 -47.19 37.55
N ALA A 223 -28.57 -48.00 36.69
CA ALA A 223 -28.33 -48.12 35.27
C ALA A 223 -28.76 -46.88 34.48
N GLY A 224 -28.13 -46.74 33.32
CA GLY A 224 -28.75 -46.20 32.12
C GLY A 224 -28.71 -44.68 31.99
N LEU A 225 -27.87 -44.19 31.07
CA LEU A 225 -28.28 -43.52 29.84
C LEU A 225 -27.02 -43.00 29.14
N ALA A 226 -26.69 -43.58 27.99
CA ALA A 226 -25.58 -43.17 27.14
C ALA A 226 -25.92 -41.86 26.41
N PRO A 227 -24.98 -40.90 26.31
CA PRO A 227 -25.06 -39.85 25.31
C PRO A 227 -24.38 -40.33 24.02
N SER A 228 -25.12 -40.24 22.91
CA SER A 228 -24.66 -40.47 21.55
C SER A 228 -23.34 -39.77 21.26
N THR A 229 -22.29 -40.56 21.06
CA THR A 229 -21.03 -40.15 20.45
C THR A 229 -21.28 -39.98 18.94
N VAL A 230 -21.42 -38.74 18.48
CA VAL A 230 -21.38 -38.44 17.03
C VAL A 230 -19.92 -38.53 16.61
N GLN A 231 -19.55 -39.68 16.03
CA GLN A 231 -18.33 -39.83 15.25
C GLN A 231 -18.40 -38.94 14.00
N PRO A 232 -17.34 -38.19 13.65
CA PRO A 232 -17.15 -37.74 12.28
C PRO A 232 -16.62 -38.90 11.42
N PRO A 233 -17.01 -38.99 10.14
CA PRO A 233 -16.61 -40.10 9.27
C PRO A 233 -15.14 -39.97 8.83
N PRO A 234 -14.41 -41.10 8.68
CA PRO A 234 -13.06 -41.10 8.14
C PRO A 234 -13.14 -41.25 6.61
N HIS A 235 -13.05 -40.16 5.88
CA HIS A 235 -12.83 -40.21 4.43
C HIS A 235 -11.74 -39.24 3.98
N SER A 236 -10.53 -39.78 4.00
CA SER A 236 -9.39 -39.37 3.19
C SER A 236 -9.70 -39.65 1.72
N ARG A 237 -10.10 -38.63 0.97
CA ARG A 237 -9.89 -38.55 -0.49
C ARG A 237 -9.63 -37.10 -0.85
N THR A 238 -8.34 -36.78 -0.95
CA THR A 238 -7.82 -35.59 -1.61
C THR A 238 -8.41 -35.52 -3.03
N PRO A 239 -9.17 -34.47 -3.39
CA PRO A 239 -9.35 -34.14 -4.79
C PRO A 239 -7.97 -33.77 -5.32
N GLN A 240 -7.51 -34.44 -6.37
CA GLN A 240 -6.43 -33.90 -7.19
C GLN A 240 -6.89 -32.50 -7.62
N GLN A 241 -6.22 -31.47 -7.11
CA GLN A 241 -6.38 -30.13 -7.63
C GLN A 241 -5.93 -30.14 -9.10
N PRO A 242 -6.77 -29.67 -10.04
CA PRO A 242 -6.26 -29.12 -11.27
C PRO A 242 -5.34 -27.95 -10.89
N GLY A 243 -4.14 -27.90 -11.47
CA GLY A 243 -3.02 -27.08 -11.04
C GLY A 243 -3.39 -25.69 -10.52
N SER A 244 -2.88 -25.37 -9.32
CA SER A 244 -2.93 -24.02 -8.76
C SER A 244 -2.33 -23.02 -9.76
N PRO A 245 -3.03 -21.93 -10.12
CA PRO A 245 -2.52 -20.89 -11.03
C PRO A 245 -1.56 -19.91 -10.34
N LEU A 246 -1.04 -20.25 -9.16
CA LEU A 246 -0.15 -19.42 -8.34
C LEU A 246 1.16 -20.13 -7.97
N ASP A 247 1.61 -21.09 -8.79
CA ASP A 247 3.04 -21.39 -8.86
C ASP A 247 3.73 -20.20 -9.52
N LEU A 248 4.03 -19.17 -8.71
CA LEU A 248 5.03 -18.17 -9.03
C LEU A 248 6.35 -18.93 -9.20
N PRO A 249 6.82 -19.17 -10.43
CA PRO A 249 8.02 -19.96 -10.65
C PRO A 249 9.17 -19.15 -10.08
N ASP A 250 9.80 -19.69 -9.04
CA ASP A 250 11.13 -19.38 -8.51
C ASP A 250 11.78 -18.13 -9.15
N LEU A 251 11.28 -16.95 -8.76
CA LEU A 251 11.35 -15.71 -9.55
C LEU A 251 12.74 -15.07 -9.64
N LEU A 252 13.78 -15.74 -9.14
CA LEU A 252 15.13 -15.22 -9.07
C LEU A 252 16.20 -16.20 -9.53
N VAL A 253 15.87 -17.28 -10.25
CA VAL A 253 16.93 -18.07 -10.90
C VAL A 253 17.52 -17.22 -12.02
N PRO A 254 18.80 -16.78 -11.90
CA PRO A 254 19.43 -16.00 -12.96
C PRO A 254 19.49 -16.86 -14.22
N PRO A 255 19.24 -16.29 -15.41
CA PRO A 255 19.41 -17.04 -16.64
C PRO A 255 20.84 -17.59 -16.68
N ARG A 256 20.98 -18.92 -16.73
CA ARG A 256 22.27 -19.60 -16.90
C ARG A 256 23.02 -18.92 -18.04
N SER A 257 24.22 -18.39 -17.76
CA SER A 257 25.00 -17.65 -18.75
C SER A 257 25.22 -18.53 -19.97
N LEU A 258 24.74 -18.10 -21.13
CA LEU A 258 24.98 -18.83 -22.37
C LEU A 258 26.46 -18.65 -22.75
N GLY A 259 27.14 -19.78 -22.95
CA GLY A 259 28.43 -19.79 -23.63
C GLY A 259 28.32 -19.19 -25.03
N ALA A 260 29.41 -18.63 -25.52
CA ALA A 260 29.55 -17.82 -26.74
C ALA A 260 29.30 -18.57 -28.08
N GLY A 261 28.54 -19.67 -28.08
CA GLY A 261 28.30 -20.53 -29.26
C GLY A 261 26.84 -20.90 -29.49
N SER A 262 25.90 -20.09 -29.02
CA SER A 262 24.48 -20.42 -29.16
C SER A 262 24.02 -20.28 -30.62
N SER A 263 23.54 -21.37 -31.21
CA SER A 263 23.03 -21.40 -32.58
C SER A 263 21.93 -20.34 -32.79
N PRO A 264 21.90 -19.63 -33.94
CA PRO A 264 20.88 -18.62 -34.22
C PRO A 264 19.44 -19.16 -34.15
N ARG A 265 19.24 -20.47 -34.40
CA ARG A 265 17.93 -21.12 -34.22
C ARG A 265 17.48 -21.12 -32.75
N VAL A 266 18.40 -21.39 -31.83
CA VAL A 266 18.13 -21.39 -30.38
C VAL A 266 17.80 -19.98 -29.90
N LEU A 267 18.52 -18.96 -30.39
CA LEU A 267 18.25 -17.57 -30.05
C LEU A 267 16.87 -17.10 -30.55
N ARG A 268 16.46 -17.49 -31.76
CA ARG A 268 15.11 -17.18 -32.28
C ARG A 268 14.00 -17.85 -31.46
N ALA A 269 14.16 -19.12 -31.12
CA ALA A 269 13.18 -19.83 -30.30
C ALA A 269 13.01 -19.15 -28.92
N ARG A 270 14.11 -18.75 -28.28
CA ARG A 270 14.07 -18.01 -27.00
C ARG A 270 13.49 -16.62 -27.12
N LEU A 271 13.74 -15.93 -28.22
CA LEU A 271 13.13 -14.62 -28.48
C LEU A 271 11.61 -14.79 -28.60
N GLN A 272 11.15 -15.79 -29.33
CA GLN A 272 9.73 -16.09 -29.45
C GLN A 272 9.11 -16.41 -28.07
N GLU A 273 9.73 -17.30 -27.28
CA GLU A 273 9.27 -17.62 -25.92
C GLU A 273 9.20 -16.36 -25.02
N SER A 274 10.23 -15.50 -25.09
CA SER A 274 10.25 -14.26 -24.31
C SER A 274 9.19 -13.25 -24.79
N GLN A 275 8.88 -13.22 -26.09
CA GLN A 275 7.81 -12.39 -26.65
C GLN A 275 6.42 -12.89 -26.23
N GLU A 276 6.21 -14.21 -26.20
CA GLU A 276 4.98 -14.83 -25.69
C GLU A 276 4.79 -14.55 -24.19
N GLU A 277 5.85 -14.69 -23.38
CA GLU A 277 5.85 -14.30 -21.96
C GLU A 277 5.51 -12.81 -21.79
N LEU A 278 6.11 -11.93 -22.59
CA LEU A 278 5.86 -10.49 -22.55
C LEU A 278 4.39 -10.17 -22.85
N LEU A 279 3.80 -10.78 -23.89
CA LEU A 279 2.39 -10.58 -24.23
C LEU A 279 1.47 -11.03 -23.10
N ALA A 280 1.73 -12.20 -22.49
CA ALA A 280 0.95 -12.69 -21.36
C ALA A 280 1.04 -11.76 -20.14
N LEU A 281 2.23 -11.22 -19.85
CA LEU A 281 2.43 -10.26 -18.76
C LEU A 281 1.73 -8.92 -19.03
N LEU A 282 1.78 -8.42 -20.27
CA LEU A 282 1.08 -7.19 -20.66
C LEU A 282 -0.44 -7.35 -20.52
N GLN A 283 -1.01 -8.48 -20.97
CA GLN A 283 -2.44 -8.79 -20.78
C GLN A 283 -2.83 -8.83 -19.29
N ARG A 284 -1.97 -9.42 -18.45
CA ARG A 284 -2.17 -9.39 -17.00
C ARG A 284 -2.09 -7.97 -16.44
N GLY A 285 -1.22 -7.12 -16.99
CA GLY A 285 -1.13 -5.70 -16.63
C GLY A 285 -2.42 -4.92 -16.90
N GLU A 286 -3.17 -5.31 -17.93
CA GLU A 286 -4.47 -4.72 -18.28
C GLU A 286 -5.61 -5.18 -17.35
N ARG A 287 -5.49 -6.36 -16.71
CA ARG A 287 -6.52 -6.94 -15.84
C ARG A 287 -6.95 -6.00 -14.72
N ALA A 288 -6.01 -5.28 -14.10
CA ALA A 288 -6.32 -4.32 -13.03
C ALA A 288 -7.22 -3.17 -13.52
N ALA A 289 -7.05 -2.73 -14.77
CA ALA A 289 -7.90 -1.70 -15.37
C ALA A 289 -9.30 -2.25 -15.69
N ALA A 290 -9.38 -3.48 -16.21
CA ALA A 290 -10.64 -4.17 -16.47
C ALA A 290 -11.44 -4.39 -15.17
N LEU A 291 -10.79 -4.89 -14.11
CA LEU A 291 -11.40 -5.06 -12.78
C LEU A 291 -11.90 -3.72 -12.23
N ARG A 292 -11.09 -2.65 -12.32
CA ARG A 292 -11.53 -1.31 -11.93
C ARG A 292 -12.80 -0.88 -12.67
N ALA A 293 -12.88 -1.09 -13.98
CA ALA A 293 -14.07 -0.75 -14.75
C ALA A 293 -15.31 -1.57 -14.31
N GLN A 294 -15.13 -2.86 -14.00
CA GLN A 294 -16.18 -3.72 -13.48
C GLN A 294 -16.66 -3.27 -12.10
N VAL A 295 -15.75 -2.96 -11.17
CA VAL A 295 -16.09 -2.40 -9.85
C VAL A 295 -16.95 -1.14 -9.99
N HIS A 296 -16.57 -0.21 -10.86
CA HIS A 296 -17.35 1.02 -11.10
C HIS A 296 -18.71 0.73 -11.75
N HIS A 297 -18.82 -0.30 -12.58
CA HIS A 297 -20.08 -0.72 -13.17
C HIS A 297 -21.04 -1.29 -12.11
N VAL A 298 -20.56 -2.20 -11.27
CA VAL A 298 -21.35 -2.81 -10.18
C VAL A 298 -21.74 -1.76 -9.14
N ALA A 299 -20.83 -0.86 -8.75
CA ALA A 299 -21.14 0.24 -7.83
C ALA A 299 -22.31 1.13 -8.34
N ARG A 300 -22.35 1.42 -9.65
CA ARG A 300 -23.48 2.13 -10.27
C ARG A 300 -24.78 1.33 -10.22
N ARG A 301 -24.73 0.01 -10.43
CA ARG A 301 -25.92 -0.86 -10.32
C ARG A 301 -26.47 -0.90 -8.90
N ILE A 302 -25.59 -1.04 -7.90
CA ILE A 302 -25.95 -0.94 -6.47
C ILE A 302 -26.65 0.40 -6.19
N GLN A 303 -26.12 1.51 -6.70
CA GLN A 303 -26.74 2.82 -6.51
C GLN A 303 -28.14 2.90 -7.11
N VAL A 304 -28.36 2.36 -8.32
CA VAL A 304 -29.69 2.30 -8.95
C VAL A 304 -30.65 1.45 -8.12
N LEU A 305 -30.23 0.27 -7.65
CA LEU A 305 -31.06 -0.61 -6.81
C LEU A 305 -31.46 0.06 -5.49
N ARG A 306 -30.54 0.77 -4.83
CA ARG A 306 -30.84 1.54 -3.61
C ARG A 306 -31.85 2.66 -3.86
N LEU A 307 -31.76 3.35 -5.01
CA LEU A 307 -32.73 4.37 -5.39
C LEU A 307 -34.12 3.77 -5.67
N GLN A 308 -34.19 2.61 -6.34
CA GLN A 308 -35.45 1.89 -6.56
C GLN A 308 -36.09 1.47 -5.22
N GLN A 309 -35.29 0.92 -4.31
CA GLN A 309 -35.75 0.54 -2.96
C GLN A 309 -36.30 1.74 -2.16
N GLN A 310 -35.64 2.90 -2.23
CA GLN A 310 -36.12 4.13 -1.58
C GLN A 310 -37.43 4.65 -2.21
N GLY A 311 -37.57 4.56 -3.53
CA GLY A 311 -38.80 4.92 -4.24
C GLY A 311 -39.99 4.07 -3.80
N GLU A 312 -39.80 2.75 -3.70
CA GLU A 312 -40.85 1.83 -3.24
C GLU A 312 -41.22 2.02 -1.77
N GLY A 313 -40.24 2.29 -0.91
CA GLY A 313 -40.48 2.62 0.50
C GLY A 313 -41.34 3.88 0.67
N THR A 314 -41.14 4.87 -0.19
CA THR A 314 -41.91 6.13 -0.16
C THR A 314 -43.35 5.92 -0.65
N GLU A 315 -43.58 5.08 -1.65
CA GLU A 315 -44.93 4.75 -2.11
C GLU A 315 -45.73 3.90 -1.09
N LEU A 316 -45.06 3.08 -0.29
CA LEU A 316 -45.68 2.29 0.78
C LEU A 316 -46.12 3.16 1.96
N ALA A 317 -45.47 4.30 2.18
CA ALA A 317 -45.79 5.23 3.26
C ALA A 317 -47.01 6.13 2.95
N GLN A 318 -47.47 6.23 1.69
CA GLN A 318 -48.64 7.03 1.36
C GLN A 318 -49.95 6.29 1.72
N PRO A 319 -50.85 6.90 2.51
CA PRO A 319 -52.12 6.31 2.90
C PRO A 319 -53.09 6.31 1.72
N ARG A 320 -53.00 5.29 0.84
CA ARG A 320 -53.99 5.10 -0.22
C ARG A 320 -55.27 4.49 0.35
N GLN A 321 -56.35 5.25 0.21
CA GLN A 321 -57.70 4.86 0.57
C GLN A 321 -58.10 3.61 -0.26
N SER A 322 -58.37 2.52 0.44
CA SER A 322 -58.85 1.21 -0.05
C SER A 322 -57.90 0.33 -0.90
N PRO A 323 -57.05 -0.49 -0.26
CA PRO A 323 -56.25 -1.52 -0.95
C PRO A 323 -57.09 -2.77 -1.24
N ARG A 324 -57.16 -3.19 -2.50
CA ARG A 324 -57.52 -4.57 -2.88
C ARG A 324 -56.46 -5.52 -2.30
N ARG A 325 -56.87 -6.48 -1.45
CA ARG A 325 -56.00 -7.45 -0.72
C ARG A 325 -54.92 -8.16 -1.55
N GLY A 326 -55.05 -8.26 -2.87
CA GLY A 326 -54.06 -8.90 -3.75
C GLY A 326 -52.79 -8.06 -4.02
N SER A 327 -52.86 -6.72 -3.96
CA SER A 327 -51.74 -5.86 -4.37
C SER A 327 -50.60 -5.79 -3.33
N CYS A 328 -50.92 -5.94 -2.05
CA CYS A 328 -49.92 -5.87 -0.97
C CYS A 328 -48.92 -7.04 -1.00
N ARG A 329 -49.38 -8.27 -1.30
CA ARG A 329 -48.49 -9.44 -1.35
C ARG A 329 -47.49 -9.35 -2.51
N HIS A 330 -47.93 -8.88 -3.66
CA HIS A 330 -47.05 -8.71 -4.81
C HIS A 330 -45.96 -7.65 -4.57
N ARG A 331 -46.32 -6.51 -3.94
CA ARG A 331 -45.36 -5.47 -3.57
C ARG A 331 -44.34 -5.94 -2.54
N ALA A 332 -44.77 -6.69 -1.53
CA ALA A 332 -43.84 -7.25 -0.54
C ALA A 332 -42.84 -8.24 -1.16
N ALA A 333 -43.30 -9.09 -2.09
CA ALA A 333 -42.43 -10.02 -2.80
C ALA A 333 -41.41 -9.29 -3.70
N LEU A 334 -41.84 -8.22 -4.39
CA LEU A 334 -40.96 -7.40 -5.22
C LEU A 334 -39.89 -6.68 -4.38
N ALA A 335 -40.27 -6.12 -3.22
CA ALA A 335 -39.33 -5.48 -2.31
C ALA A 335 -38.31 -6.48 -1.74
N GLU A 336 -38.74 -7.71 -1.43
CA GLU A 336 -37.84 -8.79 -1.01
C GLU A 336 -36.87 -9.20 -2.14
N GLU A 337 -37.35 -9.27 -3.38
CA GLU A 337 -36.52 -9.55 -4.55
C GLU A 337 -35.50 -8.44 -4.82
N LEU A 338 -35.89 -7.17 -4.71
CA LEU A 338 -34.98 -6.02 -4.80
C LEU A 338 -33.90 -6.05 -3.71
N GLN A 339 -34.28 -6.37 -2.47
CA GLN A 339 -33.33 -6.51 -1.36
C GLN A 339 -32.32 -7.63 -1.63
N LYS A 340 -32.79 -8.81 -2.07
CA LYS A 340 -31.89 -9.93 -2.43
C LYS A 340 -30.94 -9.56 -3.57
N ASN A 341 -31.44 -8.87 -4.59
CA ASN A 341 -30.62 -8.41 -5.70
C ASN A 341 -29.57 -7.39 -5.24
N LEU A 342 -29.92 -6.49 -4.32
CA LEU A 342 -28.98 -5.54 -3.73
C LEU A 342 -27.86 -6.26 -2.97
N GLU A 343 -28.20 -7.22 -2.11
CA GLU A 343 -27.23 -8.02 -1.35
C GLU A 343 -26.28 -8.81 -2.26
N LEU A 344 -26.81 -9.40 -3.34
CA LEU A 344 -26.00 -10.12 -4.34
C LEU A 344 -25.02 -9.19 -5.07
N GLU A 345 -25.46 -7.99 -5.44
CA GLU A 345 -24.58 -7.01 -6.09
C GLU A 345 -23.51 -6.45 -5.14
N GLU A 346 -23.86 -6.22 -3.87
CA GLU A 346 -22.90 -5.83 -2.82
C GLU A 346 -21.85 -6.91 -2.58
N TYR A 347 -22.26 -8.18 -2.56
CA TYR A 347 -21.33 -9.31 -2.48
C TYR A 347 -20.42 -9.39 -3.72
N HIS A 348 -20.99 -9.22 -4.92
CA HIS A 348 -20.21 -9.21 -6.16
C HIS A 348 -19.21 -8.04 -6.20
N HIS A 349 -19.61 -6.85 -5.74
CA HIS A 349 -18.73 -5.70 -5.58
C HIS A 349 -17.57 -6.04 -4.64
N SER A 350 -17.85 -6.64 -3.48
CA SER A 350 -16.82 -7.03 -2.51
C SER A 350 -15.79 -8.00 -3.10
N ILE A 351 -16.21 -8.96 -3.93
CA ILE A 351 -15.29 -9.88 -4.61
C ILE A 351 -14.41 -9.12 -5.61
N LEU A 352 -15.02 -8.33 -6.50
CA LEU A 352 -14.29 -7.59 -7.53
C LEU A 352 -13.32 -6.57 -6.92
N GLU A 353 -13.72 -5.93 -5.82
CA GLU A 353 -12.86 -5.02 -5.09
C GLU A 353 -11.67 -5.77 -4.48
N ALA A 354 -11.88 -6.91 -3.84
CA ALA A 354 -10.79 -7.74 -3.31
C ALA A 354 -9.81 -8.19 -4.41
N ASP A 355 -10.32 -8.68 -5.55
CA ASP A 355 -9.51 -9.07 -6.70
C ASP A 355 -8.73 -7.88 -7.28
N TRP A 356 -9.37 -6.72 -7.38
CA TRP A 356 -8.74 -5.49 -7.86
C TRP A 356 -7.62 -5.04 -6.93
N LEU A 357 -7.82 -5.05 -5.61
CA LEU A 357 -6.81 -4.71 -4.63
C LEU A 357 -5.61 -5.68 -4.71
N LEU A 358 -5.86 -6.99 -4.83
CA LEU A 358 -4.81 -7.99 -5.02
C LEU A 358 -3.97 -7.71 -6.28
N GLU A 359 -4.62 -7.38 -7.40
CA GLU A 359 -3.89 -7.02 -8.63
C GLU A 359 -3.07 -5.73 -8.45
N LEU A 360 -3.56 -4.74 -7.68
CA LEU A 360 -2.78 -3.54 -7.35
C LEU A 360 -1.55 -3.84 -6.50
N GLU A 361 -1.63 -4.80 -5.58
CA GLU A 361 -0.50 -5.26 -4.76
C GLU A 361 0.58 -5.96 -5.60
N VAL A 362 0.18 -6.77 -6.58
CA VAL A 362 1.11 -7.55 -7.43
C VAL A 362 1.67 -6.70 -8.59
N ARG A 363 0.94 -5.67 -9.03
CA ARG A 363 1.30 -4.88 -10.23
C ARG A 363 2.71 -4.31 -10.24
N PRO A 364 3.32 -3.82 -9.15
CA PRO A 364 4.69 -3.34 -9.20
C PRO A 364 5.71 -4.44 -9.51
N ILE A 365 5.48 -5.65 -8.97
CA ILE A 365 6.29 -6.84 -9.28
C ILE A 365 6.11 -7.21 -10.75
N LEU A 366 4.87 -7.14 -11.25
CA LEU A 366 4.56 -7.38 -12.66
C LEU A 366 5.28 -6.38 -13.58
N ILE A 367 5.27 -5.08 -13.26
CA ILE A 367 5.97 -4.04 -14.04
C ILE A 367 7.46 -4.36 -14.13
N ARG A 368 8.11 -4.65 -12.99
CA ARG A 368 9.54 -5.02 -12.98
C ARG A 368 9.81 -6.27 -13.83
N ARG A 369 8.90 -7.25 -13.82
CA ARG A 369 9.03 -8.46 -14.65
C ARG A 369 8.86 -8.12 -16.14
N ILE A 370 7.89 -7.30 -16.50
CA ILE A 370 7.69 -6.81 -17.86
C ILE A 370 8.97 -6.12 -18.36
N ASP A 371 9.52 -5.19 -17.59
CA ASP A 371 10.76 -4.48 -17.94
C ASP A 371 11.93 -5.46 -18.14
N ALA A 372 12.07 -6.45 -17.24
CA ALA A 372 13.12 -7.45 -17.34
C ALA A 372 12.97 -8.36 -18.58
N VAL A 373 11.75 -8.74 -18.95
CA VAL A 373 11.47 -9.54 -20.16
C VAL A 373 11.65 -8.70 -21.41
N GLN A 374 11.21 -7.43 -21.43
CA GLN A 374 11.45 -6.50 -22.52
C GLN A 374 12.95 -6.31 -22.78
N GLN A 375 13.74 -6.08 -21.73
CA GLN A 375 15.19 -5.97 -21.83
C GLN A 375 15.81 -7.25 -22.40
N ARG A 376 15.34 -8.42 -21.96
CA ARG A 376 15.78 -9.72 -22.49
C ARG A 376 15.46 -9.89 -23.97
N CYS A 377 14.27 -9.50 -24.42
CA CYS A 377 13.91 -9.51 -25.84
C CYS A 377 14.87 -8.63 -26.65
N GLN A 378 15.14 -7.41 -26.18
CA GLN A 378 16.09 -6.51 -26.84
C GLN A 378 17.52 -7.07 -26.88
N ASP A 379 17.96 -7.74 -25.81
CA ASP A 379 19.26 -8.41 -25.75
C ASP A 379 19.35 -9.55 -26.77
N LEU A 380 18.31 -10.40 -26.85
CA LEU A 380 18.22 -11.49 -27.82
C LEU A 380 18.20 -10.99 -29.27
N GLU A 381 17.45 -9.92 -29.54
CA GLU A 381 17.43 -9.27 -30.85
C GLU A 381 18.79 -8.70 -31.24
N ARG A 382 19.50 -8.05 -30.30
CA ARG A 382 20.87 -7.55 -30.53
C ARG A 382 21.85 -8.68 -30.84
N MET A 383 21.79 -9.79 -30.10
CA MET A 383 22.63 -10.96 -30.37
C MET A 383 22.32 -11.60 -31.73
N LEU A 384 21.05 -11.68 -32.13
CA LEU A 384 20.66 -12.16 -33.46
C LEU A 384 21.17 -11.26 -34.59
N ARG A 385 21.34 -9.96 -34.33
CA ARG A 385 21.96 -8.98 -35.24
C ARG A 385 23.50 -8.99 -35.20
N GLY A 386 24.12 -9.83 -34.35
CA GLY A 386 25.57 -9.85 -34.16
C GLY A 386 26.13 -8.63 -33.41
N GLN A 387 25.28 -7.87 -32.72
CA GLN A 387 25.71 -6.69 -31.96
C GLN A 387 26.21 -7.12 -30.57
N ALA A 388 27.30 -6.51 -30.11
CA ALA A 388 27.81 -6.73 -28.76
C ALA A 388 26.77 -6.29 -27.72
N LEU A 389 26.55 -7.11 -26.69
CA LEU A 389 25.70 -6.75 -25.58
C LEU A 389 26.31 -5.56 -24.82
N PRO A 390 25.51 -4.55 -24.43
CA PRO A 390 25.98 -3.48 -23.57
C PRO A 390 26.54 -4.11 -22.30
N ALA A 391 27.79 -3.77 -21.96
CA ALA A 391 28.41 -4.29 -20.75
C ALA A 391 27.48 -4.00 -19.56
N PRO A 392 27.13 -5.01 -18.74
CA PRO A 392 26.15 -4.83 -17.68
C PRO A 392 26.57 -3.65 -16.80
N LEU A 393 25.65 -2.71 -16.56
CA LEU A 393 25.89 -1.46 -15.82
C LEU A 393 26.56 -1.69 -14.45
N ARG A 394 26.40 -2.88 -13.86
CA ARG A 394 27.11 -3.34 -12.65
C ARG A 394 28.64 -3.41 -12.80
N ALA A 395 29.17 -3.65 -13.99
CA ALA A 395 30.61 -3.63 -14.26
C ALA A 395 31.17 -2.20 -14.39
N GLN A 396 30.36 -1.24 -14.87
CA GLN A 396 30.75 0.17 -14.94
C GLN A 396 30.84 0.84 -13.57
N LEU A 397 30.03 0.41 -12.59
CA LEU A 397 30.13 0.91 -11.21
C LEU A 397 31.38 0.39 -10.48
N ARG A 398 31.78 -0.88 -10.71
CA ARG A 398 33.02 -1.43 -10.14
C ARG A 398 34.30 -0.83 -10.74
N SER A 399 34.27 -0.47 -12.03
CA SER A 399 35.42 0.17 -12.69
C SER A 399 35.58 1.65 -12.30
N ARG A 400 34.55 2.28 -11.72
CA ARG A 400 34.62 3.65 -11.21
C ARG A 400 35.13 3.78 -9.77
N THR A 401 35.03 2.72 -8.95
CA THR A 401 35.56 2.72 -7.57
C THR A 401 37.03 2.31 -7.48
N ALA A 402 37.64 1.84 -8.58
CA ALA A 402 39.06 1.44 -8.61
C ALA A 402 40.02 2.57 -8.99
N THR A 403 39.52 3.75 -9.35
CA THR A 403 40.36 4.89 -9.76
C THR A 403 40.31 5.97 -8.69
N THR A 404 40.95 5.71 -7.55
CA THR A 404 41.31 6.76 -6.59
C THR A 404 42.50 7.53 -7.17
N PRO A 405 42.37 8.81 -7.56
CA PRO A 405 43.53 9.62 -7.90
C PRO A 405 44.35 9.86 -6.63
N ALA A 406 45.63 9.52 -6.67
CA ALA A 406 46.58 9.80 -5.60
C ALA A 406 46.58 11.31 -5.27
N PRO A 407 46.64 11.69 -3.98
CA PRO A 407 46.68 13.10 -3.59
C PRO A 407 48.00 13.70 -4.08
N ARG A 408 47.91 14.65 -5.02
CA ARG A 408 49.03 15.52 -5.40
C ARG A 408 49.47 16.29 -4.15
N GLN A 409 50.70 16.04 -3.71
CA GLN A 409 51.40 16.84 -2.71
C GLN A 409 51.35 18.32 -3.08
N ALA A 410 50.99 19.13 -2.09
CA ALA A 410 51.00 20.57 -2.15
C ALA A 410 52.43 21.10 -2.32
N GLN A 411 52.66 21.90 -3.37
CA GLN A 411 53.76 22.86 -3.40
C GLN A 411 53.29 24.19 -2.78
N PRO A 412 54.14 24.90 -2.03
CA PRO A 412 53.83 26.21 -1.48
C PRO A 412 54.07 27.30 -2.53
N SER A 413 53.03 28.07 -2.85
CA SER A 413 53.17 29.29 -3.66
C SER A 413 53.47 30.48 -2.76
N ALA A 414 54.58 31.15 -3.07
CA ALA A 414 54.97 32.43 -2.52
C ALA A 414 54.21 33.60 -3.19
N GLY A 415 53.83 34.59 -2.38
CA GLY A 415 54.03 36.01 -2.70
C GLY A 415 52.96 36.73 -3.53
N PRO A 416 52.41 37.86 -3.05
CA PRO A 416 51.39 38.64 -3.74
C PRO A 416 51.99 39.77 -4.59
N THR A 417 51.32 40.12 -5.67
CA THR A 417 51.48 41.43 -6.33
C THR A 417 50.12 42.04 -6.60
N ALA A 418 49.90 43.17 -5.96
CA ALA A 418 48.82 44.12 -6.18
C ALA A 418 49.00 44.88 -7.49
N VAL A 419 47.91 45.18 -8.22
CA VAL A 419 47.63 46.39 -9.03
C VAL A 419 46.11 46.35 -9.33
N THR A 420 45.24 47.18 -8.72
CA THR A 420 44.81 48.57 -9.02
C THR A 420 43.93 48.75 -10.27
N SER A 421 42.81 49.48 -10.07
CA SER A 421 41.95 50.21 -11.04
C SER A 421 40.85 49.40 -11.72
N GLN A 422 39.63 49.86 -11.97
CA GLN A 422 38.79 51.01 -11.57
C GLN A 422 37.35 50.69 -12.07
N PRO A 423 36.31 51.46 -11.72
CA PRO A 423 34.90 51.10 -11.88
C PRO A 423 34.34 51.49 -13.25
N GLN A 424 33.25 50.83 -13.68
CA GLN A 424 32.38 51.41 -14.70
C GLN A 424 30.91 51.16 -14.40
N GLU A 425 30.22 52.28 -14.33
CA GLU A 425 28.81 52.52 -14.08
C GLU A 425 27.89 52.16 -15.26
N GLN A 426 26.68 51.70 -14.89
CA GLN A 426 25.36 52.02 -15.50
C GLN A 426 25.01 51.48 -16.91
N PRO A 427 23.72 51.50 -17.34
CA PRO A 427 22.48 51.88 -16.64
C PRO A 427 21.31 50.88 -16.70
N VAL A 428 20.35 51.20 -15.85
CA VAL A 428 18.94 50.77 -15.80
C VAL A 428 18.18 51.19 -17.07
N THR A 429 17.39 50.28 -17.64
CA THR A 429 16.29 50.62 -18.55
C THR A 429 14.96 50.12 -17.97
N LEU A 430 14.15 51.10 -17.56
CA LEU A 430 12.70 51.02 -17.39
C LEU A 430 12.06 50.88 -18.77
N THR A 431 11.17 49.90 -18.95
CA THR A 431 10.14 50.00 -19.99
C THR A 431 8.80 49.52 -19.48
N THR A 432 7.95 50.53 -19.28
CA THR A 432 6.50 50.55 -19.13
C THR A 432 5.82 49.89 -20.34
N GLY A 433 4.72 49.17 -20.12
CA GLY A 433 3.94 48.62 -21.24
C GLY A 433 2.68 47.89 -20.79
N GLY A 434 1.71 48.64 -20.29
CA GLY A 434 0.34 48.15 -20.16
C GLY A 434 -0.32 47.98 -21.53
N ARG A 435 -1.15 46.93 -21.69
CA ARG A 435 -2.28 46.98 -22.61
C ARG A 435 -3.38 46.02 -22.18
N THR A 436 -4.42 46.63 -21.63
CA THR A 436 -5.79 46.17 -21.45
C THR A 436 -6.51 46.15 -22.81
N THR A 437 -7.56 45.32 -22.93
CA THR A 437 -8.66 45.19 -23.95
C THR A 437 -8.62 43.80 -24.59
N ALA A 438 -9.72 43.06 -24.76
CA ALA A 438 -11.13 43.19 -24.39
C ALA A 438 -11.72 41.77 -24.36
#